data_AF-A0A2S2PHV9-F1
#
_entry.id   AF-A0A2S2PHV9-F1
#
_cell.length_a   1.000
_cell.length_b   1.000
_cell.length_c   1.000
_cell.angle_alpha   90.00
_cell.angle_beta   90.00
_cell.angle_gamma   90.00
#
_symmetry.space_group_name_H-M   'P 1'
#
loop_
_entity.id
_entity.type
_entity.pdbx_description
1 polymer ?
#
loop_
_entity_poly.entity_id
_entity_poly.type
_entity_poly.pdbx_seq_one_letter_code
_entity_poly.pdbx_strand_id
1 'polypeptide(L)'
;MFRFPKNPEICNKWVHKCRRGDKWNPKTSVICSEHFTQDSFVRDLKAELLGYTPKVRMLKPDVVPTLHLPPDHSHNVTSTAAINRNKRNENKFRKQIHNQLILSSIASTSS
;
A
#
# COMPACT_ATOMS: atom_id res chain seq x y z
N MET A 1 6.78 -6.00 -7.28
CA MET A 1 5.86 -5.09 -6.56
C MET A 1 5.49 -3.94 -7.49
N PHE A 2 4.22 -3.50 -7.46
CA PHE A 2 3.63 -2.53 -8.37
C PHE A 2 2.99 -1.39 -7.59
N ARG A 3 3.31 -0.14 -7.95
CA ARG A 3 2.69 1.05 -7.34
C ARG A 3 1.30 1.27 -7.93
N PHE A 4 0.47 1.96 -7.16
CA PHE A 4 -0.85 2.39 -7.63
C PHE A 4 -0.71 3.29 -8.87
N PRO A 5 -1.55 3.11 -9.90
CA PRO A 5 -1.53 3.93 -11.10
C PRO A 5 -1.76 5.42 -10.81
N LYS A 6 -1.21 6.28 -11.68
CA LYS A 6 -1.45 7.74 -11.61
C LYS A 6 -2.87 8.12 -12.02
N ASN A 7 -3.50 7.32 -12.91
CA ASN A 7 -4.88 7.54 -13.30
C ASN A 7 -5.80 7.31 -12.07
N PRO A 8 -6.56 8.32 -11.64
CA PRO A 8 -7.39 8.24 -10.44
C PRO A 8 -8.47 7.16 -10.54
N GLU A 9 -9.03 6.91 -11.73
CA GLU A 9 -10.09 5.92 -11.92
C GLU A 9 -9.58 4.49 -11.68
N ILE A 10 -8.44 4.16 -12.29
CA ILE A 10 -7.81 2.84 -12.12
C ILE A 10 -7.29 2.70 -10.67
N CYS A 11 -6.73 3.77 -10.11
CA CYS A 11 -6.28 3.80 -8.72
C CYS A 11 -7.45 3.49 -7.76
N ASN A 12 -8.60 4.12 -7.95
CA ASN A 12 -9.80 3.87 -7.15
C ASN A 12 -10.28 2.41 -7.30
N LYS A 13 -10.23 1.83 -8.51
CA LYS A 13 -10.52 0.40 -8.72
C LYS A 13 -9.58 -0.49 -7.91
N TRP A 14 -8.28 -0.21 -7.91
CA TRP A 14 -7.30 -0.96 -7.11
C TRP A 14 -7.58 -0.83 -5.61
N VAL A 15 -7.84 0.39 -5.13
CA VAL A 15 -8.18 0.65 -3.72
C VAL A 15 -9.40 -0.16 -3.30
N HIS A 16 -10.45 -0.17 -4.14
CA HIS A 16 -11.66 -0.94 -3.88
C HIS A 16 -11.40 -2.45 -3.84
N LYS A 17 -10.57 -2.97 -4.77
CA LYS A 17 -10.19 -4.39 -4.81
C LYS A 17 -9.35 -4.81 -3.60
N CYS A 18 -8.51 -3.92 -3.08
CA CYS A 18 -7.70 -4.20 -1.89
C CYS A 18 -8.52 -4.29 -0.59
N ARG A 19 -9.75 -3.73 -0.56
CA ARG A 19 -10.71 -3.83 0.56
C ARG A 19 -10.11 -3.55 1.94
N ARG A 20 -9.22 -2.57 1.99
CA ARG A 20 -8.50 -2.25 3.21
C ARG A 20 -9.30 -1.25 4.04
N GLY A 21 -9.71 -1.65 5.24
CA GLY A 21 -10.52 -0.85 6.16
C GLY A 21 -9.75 0.10 7.10
N ASP A 22 -8.44 -0.07 7.28
CA ASP A 22 -7.62 0.89 8.03
C ASP A 22 -7.40 2.20 7.24
N LYS A 23 -6.91 3.26 7.90
CA LYS A 23 -6.47 4.48 7.22
C LYS A 23 -5.07 4.26 6.63
N TRP A 24 -4.92 4.35 5.31
CA TRP A 24 -3.66 4.15 4.60
C TRP A 24 -3.53 5.08 3.40
N ASN A 25 -2.31 5.20 2.86
CA ASN A 25 -2.02 6.03 1.69
C ASN A 25 -1.72 5.14 0.46
N PRO A 26 -2.58 5.13 -0.57
CA PRO A 26 -2.34 4.41 -1.82
C PRO A 26 -1.08 4.85 -2.57
N LYS A 27 -0.69 6.13 -2.47
CA LYS A 27 0.47 6.68 -3.20
C LYS A 27 1.80 6.07 -2.77
N THR A 28 1.91 5.67 -1.50
CA THR A 28 3.12 5.05 -0.93
C THR A 28 3.01 3.53 -0.85
N SER A 29 1.89 2.96 -1.29
CA SER A 29 1.61 1.54 -1.18
C SER A 29 1.92 0.80 -2.48
N VAL A 30 2.14 -0.51 -2.36
CA VAL A 30 2.45 -1.39 -3.49
C VAL A 30 1.68 -2.69 -3.38
N ILE A 31 1.42 -3.32 -4.53
CA ILE A 31 0.81 -4.64 -4.68
C ILE A 31 1.87 -5.61 -5.23
N CYS A 32 1.99 -6.83 -4.71
CA CYS A 32 2.91 -7.82 -5.28
C CYS A 32 2.43 -8.34 -6.66
N SER A 33 3.32 -8.95 -7.43
CA SER A 33 2.99 -9.52 -8.75
C SER A 33 1.92 -10.61 -8.70
N GLU A 34 1.83 -11.32 -7.57
CA GLU A 34 0.94 -12.47 -7.37
C GLU A 34 -0.55 -12.10 -7.38
N HIS A 35 -0.87 -10.81 -7.32
CA HIS A 35 -2.25 -10.31 -7.42
C HIS A 35 -2.71 -10.05 -8.86
N PHE A 36 -1.83 -10.26 -9.85
CA PHE A 36 -2.11 -10.04 -11.28
C PHE A 36 -1.94 -11.35 -12.05
N THR A 37 -2.80 -11.56 -13.05
CA THR A 37 -2.65 -12.68 -13.99
C THR A 37 -1.46 -12.44 -14.92
N GLN A 38 -0.93 -13.51 -15.52
CA GLN A 38 0.17 -13.39 -16.48
C GLN A 38 -0.20 -12.50 -17.69
N ASP A 39 -1.47 -12.51 -18.11
CA ASP A 39 -1.98 -11.68 -19.20
C ASP A 39 -2.11 -10.19 -18.85
N SER A 40 -2.02 -9.84 -17.56
CA SER A 40 -2.04 -8.44 -17.12
C SER A 40 -0.73 -7.72 -17.42
N PHE A 41 0.36 -8.46 -17.71
CA PHE A 41 1.66 -7.89 -18.01
C PHE A 41 1.79 -7.53 -19.49
N VAL A 42 2.53 -6.46 -19.76
CA VAL A 42 2.94 -6.09 -21.12
C VAL A 42 3.91 -7.15 -21.62
N ARG A 43 3.64 -7.69 -22.81
CA ARG A 43 4.51 -8.65 -23.48
C ARG A 43 5.78 -7.95 -23.96
N ASP A 44 6.93 -8.40 -23.49
CA ASP A 44 8.23 -7.89 -23.93
C ASP A 44 8.76 -8.78 -25.06
N LEU A 45 8.34 -8.48 -26.30
CA LEU A 45 8.75 -9.24 -27.48
C LEU A 45 10.27 -9.24 -27.67
N LYS A 46 10.95 -8.15 -27.29
CA LYS A 46 12.40 -8.06 -27.39
C LYS A 46 13.07 -9.05 -26.45
N ALA A 47 12.59 -9.16 -25.21
CA ALA A 47 13.09 -10.13 -24.26
C ALA A 47 12.85 -11.58 -24.70
N GLU A 48 11.68 -11.85 -25.28
CA GLU A 48 11.36 -13.17 -25.84
C GLU A 48 12.29 -13.55 -27.00
N LEU A 49 12.49 -12.64 -27.96
CA LEU A 49 13.34 -12.88 -29.14
C LEU A 49 14.82 -13.03 -28.78
N LEU A 50 15.29 -12.28 -27.76
CA LEU A 50 16.68 -12.29 -27.33
C LEU A 50 16.96 -13.26 -26.17
N GLY A 51 15.95 -13.99 -25.69
CA GLY A 51 16.08 -15.03 -24.67
C GLY A 51 16.52 -14.55 -23.28
N TYR A 52 16.22 -13.30 -22.91
CA TYR A 52 16.56 -12.77 -21.58
C TYR A 52 15.32 -12.51 -20.71
N THR A 53 15.50 -12.49 -19.39
CA THR A 53 14.43 -12.13 -18.45
C THR A 53 14.47 -10.62 -18.13
N PRO A 54 13.38 -9.87 -18.34
CA PRO A 54 13.34 -8.45 -18.00
C PRO A 54 13.54 -8.23 -16.50
N LYS A 55 14.38 -7.24 -16.13
CA LYS A 55 14.57 -6.84 -14.72
C LYS A 55 13.29 -6.27 -14.10
N VAL A 56 12.46 -5.62 -14.90
CA VAL A 56 11.20 -5.01 -14.47
C VAL A 56 10.11 -5.47 -15.41
N ARG A 57 9.01 -5.99 -14.86
CA ARG A 57 7.79 -6.27 -15.62
C ARG A 57 6.87 -5.05 -15.54
N MET A 58 6.18 -4.75 -16.62
CA MET A 58 5.19 -3.67 -16.68
C MET A 58 3.79 -4.24 -16.76
N LEU A 59 2.84 -3.59 -16.11
CA LEU A 59 1.41 -3.90 -16.25
C LEU A 59 0.85 -3.16 -17.45
N LYS A 60 -0.10 -3.79 -18.16
CA LYS A 60 -0.88 -3.12 -19.21
C LYS A 60 -1.66 -1.94 -18.61
N PRO A 61 -2.02 -0.92 -19.41
CA PRO A 61 -2.97 0.09 -18.97
C PRO A 61 -4.29 -0.59 -18.56
N ASP A 62 -4.97 -0.02 -17.57
CA ASP A 62 -6.32 -0.43 -17.12
C ASP A 62 -6.45 -1.76 -16.38
N VAL A 63 -5.36 -2.51 -16.19
CA VAL A 63 -5.45 -3.75 -15.40
C VAL A 63 -5.67 -3.45 -13.93
N VAL A 64 -6.45 -4.32 -13.30
CA VAL A 64 -6.74 -4.29 -11.86
C VAL A 64 -6.29 -5.60 -11.23
N PRO A 65 -5.89 -5.60 -9.95
CA PRO A 65 -5.58 -6.84 -9.26
C PRO A 65 -6.84 -7.70 -9.19
N THR A 66 -6.71 -8.97 -9.52
CA THR A 66 -7.82 -9.94 -9.59
C THR A 66 -7.55 -11.21 -8.79
N LEU A 67 -6.28 -11.54 -8.53
CA LEU A 67 -5.87 -12.76 -7.84
C LEU A 67 -5.61 -12.51 -6.35
N HIS A 68 -5.88 -13.54 -5.52
CA HIS A 68 -5.61 -13.55 -4.08
C HIS A 68 -6.14 -12.32 -3.33
N LEU A 69 -7.29 -11.81 -3.78
CA LEU A 69 -7.94 -10.68 -3.13
C LEU A 69 -8.62 -11.12 -1.83
N PRO A 70 -8.79 -10.20 -0.86
CA PRO A 70 -9.55 -10.50 0.35
C PRO A 70 -10.97 -11.00 0.01
N PRO A 71 -11.43 -12.09 0.65
CA PRO A 71 -12.75 -12.67 0.38
C PRO A 71 -13.87 -11.64 0.59
N ASP A 72 -14.95 -11.83 -0.17
CA ASP A 72 -16.14 -10.98 -0.11
C ASP A 72 -17.01 -11.34 1.09
N HIS A 73 -16.57 -10.97 2.28
CA HIS A 73 -17.35 -11.21 3.49
C HIS A 73 -17.61 -9.89 4.18
N SER A 74 -18.89 -9.66 4.40
CA SER A 74 -19.61 -8.60 5.12
C SER A 74 -19.13 -8.29 6.54
N HIS A 75 -17.91 -8.67 6.91
CA HIS A 75 -17.40 -8.56 8.25
C HIS A 75 -16.16 -7.67 8.27
N ASN A 76 -16.34 -6.50 8.88
CA ASN A 76 -15.33 -5.51 9.29
C ASN A 76 -14.31 -6.08 10.29
N VAL A 77 -13.74 -7.27 10.04
CA VAL A 77 -12.69 -7.80 10.91
C VAL A 77 -11.39 -7.13 10.52
N THR A 78 -10.93 -6.26 11.41
CA THR A 78 -9.65 -5.57 11.25
C THR A 78 -8.53 -6.61 11.27
N SER A 79 -7.78 -6.74 10.17
CA SER A 79 -6.67 -7.69 10.08
C SER A 79 -5.65 -7.48 11.21
N THR A 80 -4.99 -8.55 11.67
CA THR A 80 -3.91 -8.47 12.68
C THR A 80 -2.81 -7.48 12.26
N ALA A 81 -2.51 -7.42 10.96
CA ALA A 81 -1.60 -6.45 10.38
C ALA A 81 -2.09 -4.99 10.57
N ALA A 82 -3.38 -4.72 10.39
CA ALA A 82 -3.96 -3.40 10.64
C ALA A 82 -3.94 -3.04 12.13
N ILE A 83 -4.27 -3.98 13.03
CA ILE A 83 -4.16 -3.78 14.49
C ILE A 83 -2.73 -3.39 14.88
N ASN A 84 -1.74 -4.15 14.41
CA ASN A 84 -0.33 -3.90 14.70
C ASN A 84 0.16 -2.54 14.16
N ARG A 85 -0.35 -2.10 13.00
CA ARG A 85 -0.05 -0.76 12.46
C ARG A 85 -0.65 0.34 13.32
N ASN A 86 -1.91 0.21 13.74
CA ASN A 86 -2.57 1.18 14.60
C ASN A 86 -1.82 1.33 15.93
N LYS A 87 -1.46 0.21 16.57
CA LYS A 87 -0.64 0.21 17.80
C LYS A 87 0.70 0.93 17.61
N ARG A 88 1.37 0.74 16.47
CA ARG A 88 2.61 1.46 16.14
C ARG A 88 2.38 2.96 15.98
N ASN A 89 1.29 3.36 15.34
CA ASN A 89 0.94 4.77 15.15
C ASN A 89 0.59 5.46 16.48
N GLU A 90 -0.19 4.80 17.33
CA GLU A 90 -0.50 5.27 18.69
C GLU A 90 0.77 5.46 19.51
N ASN A 91 1.69 4.49 19.50
CA ASN A 91 2.95 4.60 20.23
C ASN A 91 3.80 5.79 19.74
N LYS A 92 3.78 6.10 18.43
CA LYS A 92 4.45 7.29 17.90
C LYS A 92 3.79 8.58 18.39
N PHE A 93 2.47 8.64 18.37
CA PHE A 93 1.72 9.81 18.86
C PHE A 93 1.95 10.05 20.35
N ARG A 94 1.89 9.00 21.18
CA ARG A 94 2.21 9.08 22.62
C ARG A 94 3.60 9.64 22.87
N LYS A 95 4.61 9.14 22.14
CA LYS A 95 6.00 9.66 22.24
C LYS A 95 6.10 11.13 21.82
N GLN A 96 5.37 11.55 20.78
CA GLN A 96 5.37 12.93 20.32
C GLN A 96 4.77 13.88 21.36
N ILE A 97 3.61 13.53 21.94
CA ILE A 97 2.99 14.33 23.00
C ILE A 97 3.90 14.42 24.23
N HIS A 98 4.49 13.30 24.66
CA HIS A 98 5.45 13.28 25.75
C HIS A 98 6.62 14.24 25.52
N ASN A 99 7.24 14.20 24.33
CA ASN A 99 8.35 15.09 24.00
C ASN A 99 7.93 16.55 23.98
N GLN A 100 6.73 16.86 23.46
CA GLN A 100 6.21 18.22 23.45
C GLN A 100 5.99 18.77 24.86
N LEU A 101 5.45 17.96 25.76
CA LEU A 101 5.25 18.33 27.17
C LEU A 101 6.59 18.65 27.84
N ILE A 102 7.60 17.79 27.68
CA ILE A 102 8.95 18.02 28.22
C ILE A 102 9.54 19.35 27.72
N LEU A 103 9.45 19.60 26.41
CA LEU A 103 9.98 20.83 25.84
C LEU A 103 9.26 22.07 26.38
N SER A 104 7.94 22.00 26.55
CA SER A 104 7.16 23.10 27.11
C SER A 104 7.51 23.38 28.58
N SER A 105 7.72 22.34 29.40
CA SER A 105 8.08 22.52 30.81
C SER A 105 9.47 23.14 30.97
N ILE A 106 10.44 22.77 30.11
CA ILE A 106 11.77 23.36 30.14
C ILE A 106 11.71 24.84 29.80
N ALA A 107 10.95 25.21 28.75
CA ALA A 107 10.82 26.60 28.31
C ALA A 107 10.20 27.51 29.38
N SER A 108 9.25 27.01 30.18
CA SER A 108 8.62 27.77 31.26
C SER A 108 9.52 27.99 32.49
N THR A 109 10.56 27.16 32.69
CA THR A 109 11.50 27.31 33.82
C THR A 109 12.69 28.22 33.52
N SER A 110 12.86 28.62 32.26
CA SER A 110 13.94 29.50 31.79
C SER A 110 13.54 30.97 31.65
N SER A 111 12.47 31.41 32.33
CA SER A 111 12.01 32.81 32.40
C SER A 111 11.96 33.30 33.84
#